data_AF-A0A497R3D5-F1
#
_entry.id   AF-A0A497R3D5-F1
#
_cell.length_a   1.000
_cell.length_b   1.000
_cell.length_c   1.000
_cell.angle_alpha   90.00
_cell.angle_beta   90.00
_cell.angle_gamma   90.00
#
_symmetry.space_group_name_H-M   'P 1'
#
loop_
_entity.id
_entity.type
_entity.pdbx_description
1 polymer ?
#
loop_
_entity_poly.entity_id
_entity_poly.type
_entity_poly.pdbx_seq_one_letter_code
_entity_poly.pdbx_strand_id
1 'polypeptide(L)'
;MTILDSFEALKKILRDRAVCMEDSIIIFDQVLEKPFTIKIMKKEEKILFFSEEEEIAILSPKTVVVEDEYKEIVEEWLDALTSLGFKRYIPRKS
;
A
#
# COMPACT_ATOMS: atom_id res chain seq x y z
N MET A 1 3.27 -12.17 1.83
CA MET A 1 2.43 -11.07 2.37
C MET A 1 1.34 -10.90 1.34
N THR A 2 0.07 -11.15 1.68
CA THR A 2 -0.98 -11.48 0.69
C THR A 2 -1.15 -10.46 -0.44
N ILE A 3 -0.88 -9.17 -0.17
CA ILE A 3 -0.88 -8.09 -1.18
C ILE A 3 0.26 -8.27 -2.19
N LEU A 4 1.49 -8.54 -1.74
CA LEU A 4 2.66 -8.75 -2.60
C LEU A 4 2.59 -10.07 -3.38
N ASP A 5 2.03 -11.10 -2.76
CA ASP A 5 1.79 -12.40 -3.42
C ASP A 5 0.88 -12.24 -4.65
N SER A 6 0.15 -11.13 -4.71
CA SER A 6 -0.83 -10.78 -5.73
C SER A 6 -0.39 -9.63 -6.63
N PHE A 7 0.88 -9.26 -6.59
CA PHE A 7 1.43 -8.09 -7.27
C PHE A 7 1.06 -8.01 -8.77
N GLU A 8 1.18 -9.13 -9.51
CA GLU A 8 0.84 -9.15 -10.95
C GLU A 8 -0.65 -8.94 -11.21
N ALA A 9 -1.52 -9.42 -10.31
CA ALA A 9 -2.96 -9.19 -10.40
C ALA A 9 -3.30 -7.74 -10.06
N LEU A 10 -2.71 -7.19 -9.00
CA LEU A 10 -2.85 -5.77 -8.63
C LEU A 10 -2.40 -4.85 -9.76
N LYS A 11 -1.25 -5.14 -10.39
CA LYS A 11 -0.72 -4.38 -11.53
C LYS A 11 -1.69 -4.34 -12.72
N LYS A 12 -2.43 -5.44 -12.96
CA LYS A 12 -3.47 -5.49 -14.00
C LYS A 12 -4.70 -4.65 -13.63
N ILE A 13 -5.16 -4.76 -12.38
CA ILE A 13 -6.34 -4.03 -11.88
C ILE A 13 -6.09 -2.52 -11.84
N LEU A 14 -4.88 -2.12 -11.42
CA LEU A 14 -4.50 -0.73 -11.20
C LEU A 14 -3.84 -0.07 -12.41
N ARG A 15 -3.75 -0.75 -13.56
CA ARG A 15 -3.01 -0.27 -14.74
C ARG A 15 -3.41 1.13 -15.20
N ASP A 16 -4.69 1.48 -15.08
CA ASP A 16 -5.24 2.78 -15.51
C ASP A 16 -5.30 3.82 -14.38
N ARG A 17 -4.93 3.44 -13.15
CA ARG A 17 -5.05 4.27 -11.94
C ARG A 17 -3.75 4.44 -11.17
N ALA A 18 -2.68 3.76 -11.60
CA ALA A 18 -1.40 3.71 -10.93
C ALA A 18 -0.26 3.65 -11.95
N VAL A 19 0.91 4.17 -11.57
CA VAL A 19 2.14 3.98 -12.34
C VAL A 19 2.68 2.60 -12.02
N CYS A 20 2.59 1.72 -13.01
CA CYS A 20 2.97 0.31 -12.88
C CYS A 20 4.31 0.06 -13.58
N MET A 21 5.35 -0.22 -12.80
CA MET A 21 6.68 -0.62 -13.28
C MET A 21 6.88 -2.14 -13.10
N GLU A 22 8.02 -2.68 -13.54
CA GLU A 22 8.34 -4.11 -13.41
C GLU A 22 8.15 -4.62 -11.97
N ASP A 23 8.82 -3.98 -11.00
CA ASP A 23 8.83 -4.38 -9.60
C ASP A 23 8.14 -3.39 -8.65
N SER A 24 7.43 -2.38 -9.17
CA SER A 24 6.67 -1.47 -8.31
C SER A 24 5.34 -1.00 -8.89
N ILE A 25 4.40 -0.68 -7.99
CA ILE A 25 3.13 -0.03 -8.29
C ILE A 25 3.08 1.25 -7.44
N ILE A 26 2.81 2.39 -8.06
CA ILE A 26 2.68 3.68 -7.39
C ILE A 26 1.26 4.20 -7.63
N ILE A 27 0.49 4.30 -6.55
CA ILE A 27 -0.88 4.80 -6.54
C ILE A 27 -0.85 6.23 -6.02
N PHE A 28 -1.49 7.15 -6.74
CA PHE A 28 -1.66 8.53 -6.30
C PHE A 28 -3.10 8.71 -5.87
N ASP A 29 -3.30 9.01 -4.59
CA ASP A 29 -4.59 9.33 -4.03
C ASP A 29 -4.66 10.84 -3.76
N GLN A 30 -5.34 11.55 -4.65
CA GLN A 30 -5.51 12.99 -4.57
C GLN A 30 -6.84 13.31 -3.87
N VAL A 31 -6.96 12.97 -2.60
CA VAL A 31 -8.06 13.47 -1.77
C VAL A 31 -7.80 14.95 -1.48
N LEU A 32 -8.83 15.79 -1.62
CA LEU A 32 -8.76 17.26 -1.65
C LEU A 32 -8.04 17.93 -0.47
N GLU A 33 -7.90 17.23 0.67
CA GLU A 33 -7.32 17.81 1.89
C GLU A 33 -5.90 17.33 2.20
N LYS A 34 -5.49 16.13 1.75
CA LYS A 34 -4.12 15.59 1.92
C LYS A 34 -3.81 14.58 0.81
N PRO A 35 -2.85 14.86 -0.11
CA PRO A 35 -2.49 13.91 -1.15
C PRO A 35 -1.63 12.78 -0.59
N PHE A 36 -2.01 11.54 -0.86
CA PHE A 36 -1.24 10.36 -0.49
C PHE A 36 -0.62 9.67 -1.71
N THR A 37 0.55 9.10 -1.50
CA THR A 37 1.19 8.20 -2.46
C THR A 37 1.41 6.85 -1.79
N ILE A 38 0.84 5.79 -2.37
CA ILE A 38 1.09 4.41 -1.95
C ILE A 38 2.07 3.78 -2.93
N LYS A 39 3.18 3.27 -2.41
CA LYS A 39 4.19 2.56 -3.20
C LYS A 39 4.30 1.12 -2.75
N ILE A 40 3.90 0.20 -3.63
CA ILE A 40 4.05 -1.24 -3.44
C ILE A 40 5.34 -1.66 -4.15
N MET A 41 6.31 -2.20 -3.40
CA MET A 41 7.62 -2.62 -3.89
C MET A 41 7.75 -4.14 -3.77
N LYS A 42 7.73 -4.84 -4.92
CA LYS A 42 7.74 -6.31 -4.98
C LYS A 42 9.06 -6.89 -4.48
N LYS A 43 10.18 -6.38 -5.00
CA LYS A 43 11.52 -6.92 -4.74
C LYS A 43 11.98 -6.70 -3.29
N GLU A 44 11.63 -5.54 -2.73
CA GLU A 44 11.94 -5.16 -1.35
C GLU A 44 10.90 -5.68 -0.34
N GLU A 45 9.88 -6.39 -0.83
CA GLU A 45 8.76 -6.90 -0.06
C GLU A 45 8.14 -5.89 0.91
N LYS A 46 7.85 -4.69 0.43
CA LYS A 46 7.29 -3.62 1.27
C LYS A 46 6.23 -2.77 0.59
N ILE A 47 5.37 -2.18 1.42
CA ILE A 47 4.41 -1.14 1.03
C ILE A 47 4.77 0.11 1.83
N LEU A 48 4.86 1.25 1.14
CA LEU A 48 5.17 2.54 1.72
C LEU A 48 4.01 3.50 1.47
N PHE A 49 3.70 4.32 2.45
CA PHE A 49 2.74 5.40 2.34
C PHE A 49 3.47 6.72 2.53
N PHE A 50 3.18 7.67 1.66
CA PHE A 50 3.71 9.03 1.74
C PHE A 50 2.58 10.04 1.79
N SER A 51 2.74 11.08 2.61
CA SER A 51 1.91 12.29 2.61
C SER A 51 2.84 13.48 2.42
N GLU A 52 2.59 14.33 1.42
CA GLU A 52 3.42 15.52 1.16
C GLU A 52 4.95 15.24 1.13
N GLU A 53 5.35 14.10 0.54
CA GLU A 53 6.74 13.61 0.45
C GLU A 53 7.33 13.00 1.75
N GLU A 54 6.62 13.03 2.87
CA GLU A 54 7.02 12.38 4.12
C GLU A 54 6.56 10.91 4.17
N GLU A 55 7.44 9.99 4.58
CA GLU A 55 7.10 8.58 4.79
C GLU A 55 6.34 8.42 6.11
N ILE A 56 5.03 8.23 6.01
CA ILE A 56 4.13 8.12 7.17
C ILE A 56 3.88 6.66 7.59
N ALA A 57 4.13 5.70 6.69
CA ALA A 57 4.03 4.28 7.01
C ALA A 57 4.92 3.40 6.14
N ILE A 58 5.47 2.36 6.78
CA ILE A 58 6.18 1.25 6.16
C ILE A 58 5.62 -0.08 6.65
N LEU A 59 5.26 -0.93 5.70
CA LEU A 59 4.74 -2.27 5.94
C LEU A 59 5.62 -3.29 5.22
N SER A 60 6.29 -4.14 5.97
CA SER A 60 7.14 -5.22 5.46
C SER A 60 7.09 -6.41 6.42
N PRO A 61 7.58 -7.60 6.02
CA PRO A 61 7.67 -8.76 6.92
C PRO A 61 8.49 -8.51 8.18
N LYS A 62 9.42 -7.55 8.17
CA LYS A 62 10.34 -7.27 9.28
C LYS A 62 9.95 -6.04 10.11
N THR A 63 9.16 -5.14 9.52
CA THR A 63 8.92 -3.81 10.08
C THR A 63 7.54 -3.34 9.68
N VAL A 64 6.74 -2.98 10.68
CA VAL A 64 5.46 -2.31 10.54
C VAL A 64 5.53 -1.06 11.39
N VAL A 65 5.61 0.10 10.75
CA VAL A 65 5.58 1.42 11.39
C VAL A 65 4.53 2.22 10.68
N VAL A 66 3.62 2.81 11.45
CA VAL A 66 2.55 3.68 10.96
C VAL A 66 2.44 4.82 11.96
N GLU A 67 2.54 6.05 11.47
CA GLU A 67 2.31 7.24 12.28
C GLU A 67 0.86 7.27 12.79
N ASP A 68 0.68 7.65 14.06
CA ASP A 68 -0.59 7.48 14.78
C ASP A 68 -1.76 8.19 14.09
N GLU A 69 -1.53 9.38 13.54
CA GLU A 69 -2.57 10.17 12.85
C GLU A 69 -3.02 9.56 11.52
N TYR A 70 -2.23 8.65 10.94
CA TYR A 70 -2.49 8.03 9.63
C TYR A 70 -2.91 6.56 9.72
N LYS A 71 -3.12 6.03 10.93
CA LYS A 71 -3.50 4.62 11.11
C LYS A 71 -4.79 4.23 10.39
N GLU A 72 -5.83 5.05 10.55
CA GLU A 72 -7.15 4.76 9.97
C GLU A 72 -7.08 4.72 8.43
N ILE A 73 -6.44 5.72 7.81
CA ILE A 73 -6.31 5.77 6.35
C ILE A 73 -5.42 4.65 5.78
N VAL A 74 -4.36 4.26 6.50
CA VAL A 74 -3.52 3.13 6.10
C VAL A 74 -4.32 1.82 6.20
N GLU A 75 -5.11 1.63 7.25
CA GLU A 75 -6.00 0.47 7.40
C GLU A 75 -7.05 0.42 6.28
N GLU A 76 -7.71 1.54 5.97
CA GLU A 76 -8.68 1.62 4.85
C GLU A 76 -8.05 1.25 3.51
N TRP A 77 -6.82 1.74 3.24
CA TRP A 77 -6.10 1.39 2.03
C TRP A 77 -5.70 -0.09 1.98
N LEU A 78 -5.27 -0.67 3.09
CA LEU A 78 -4.98 -2.11 3.17
C LEU A 78 -6.25 -2.94 2.98
N ASP A 79 -7.37 -2.50 3.54
CA ASP A 79 -8.67 -3.12 3.34
C ASP A 79 -9.15 -2.99 1.90
N ALA A 80 -8.92 -1.86 1.23
CA ALA A 80 -9.23 -1.68 -0.19
C ALA A 80 -8.34 -2.56 -1.09
N LEU A 81 -7.02 -2.54 -0.87
CA LEU A 81 -6.05 -3.36 -1.60
C LEU A 81 -6.33 -4.85 -1.41
N THR A 82 -6.82 -5.25 -0.25
CA THR A 82 -7.28 -6.62 -0.03
C THR A 82 -8.67 -6.85 -0.64
N SER A 83 -9.62 -5.94 -0.55
CA SER A 83 -10.97 -6.09 -1.12
C SER A 83 -11.00 -6.14 -2.66
N LEU A 84 -9.98 -5.64 -3.35
CA LEU A 84 -9.81 -5.76 -4.81
C LEU A 84 -9.57 -7.20 -5.32
N GLY A 85 -9.54 -8.21 -4.43
CA GLY A 85 -9.51 -9.64 -4.81
C GLY A 85 -8.85 -10.60 -3.81
N PHE A 86 -8.48 -10.13 -2.61
CA PHE A 86 -7.62 -10.83 -1.66
C PHE A 86 -8.22 -10.91 -0.25
N LYS A 87 -8.03 -12.06 0.40
CA LYS A 87 -8.46 -12.27 1.79
C LYS A 87 -7.67 -11.34 2.72
N ARG A 88 -8.38 -10.42 3.38
CA ARG A 88 -8.06 -9.68 4.62
C ARG A 88 -6.59 -9.72 5.06
N TYR A 89 -5.93 -8.56 5.08
CA TYR A 89 -4.67 -8.38 5.78
C TYR A 89 -4.94 -8.44 7.29
N ILE A 90 -4.43 -9.47 7.97
CA ILE A 90 -4.49 -9.57 9.43
C ILE A 90 -3.09 -9.24 9.94
N PRO A 91 -2.87 -8.06 10.56
CA PRO A 91 -1.60 -7.79 11.22
C PRO A 91 -1.41 -8.83 12.34
N ARG A 92 -0.36 -9.66 12.22
CA ARG A 92 0.02 -10.57 13.32
C ARG A 92 0.54 -9.71 14.46
N LYS A 93 -0.22 -9.65 15.56
CA LYS A 93 0.30 -9.22 16.85
C LYS A 93 1.42 -10.17 17.27
N SER A 94 2.61 -9.63 17.47
CA SER A 94 3.63 -10.24 18.35
C SER A 94 3.27 -9.96 19.80
#